data_AF-A0A2E5HMZ9-F1
#
_entry.id   AF-A0A2E5HMZ9-F1
#
_cell.length_a   1.000
_cell.length_b   1.000
_cell.length_c   1.000
_cell.angle_alpha   90.00
_cell.angle_beta   90.00
_cell.angle_gamma   90.00
#
_symmetry.space_group_name_H-M   'P 1'
#
loop_
_entity.id
_entity.type
_entity.pdbx_description
1 polymer ?
#
loop_
_entity_poly.entity_id
_entity_poly.type
_entity_poly.pdbx_seq_one_letter_code
_entity_poly.pdbx_strand_id
1 'polypeptide(L)'
;MVCLVSALVGCQGELLPQEANGAYLLFRQGLLAGDTDAVYGFLSEDTKQVFDDRVKTLQDMSEQIVRFLPQVDQKLARSQTGVELLKKHDIKDGADLFKILYQDKAIEVSDGLEVGSGIRFPGGVEFNEEETEAVIVTWANDQFHLVLEEDGIWRVASWKDDARDKTAWILSNQESLEKTIQDLISEEKKEIDTVIKYLLAQEQKRASRGDKN
;
A
#
# COMPACT_ATOMS: atom_id res chain seq x y z
N MET A 1 44.16 4.30 -43.77
CA MET A 1 42.80 3.74 -43.65
C MET A 1 42.32 4.09 -42.26
N VAL A 2 41.32 4.95 -42.19
CA VAL A 2 40.76 5.59 -40.99
C VAL A 2 39.51 4.81 -40.56
N CYS A 3 39.20 4.83 -39.25
CA CYS A 3 38.05 4.24 -38.56
C CYS A 3 38.09 2.70 -38.41
N LEU A 4 37.76 2.09 -37.27
CA LEU A 4 36.82 2.47 -36.22
C LEU A 4 37.44 2.38 -34.81
N VAL A 5 37.30 3.46 -34.06
CA VAL A 5 37.21 3.45 -32.60
C VAL A 5 35.82 2.89 -32.27
N SER A 6 35.74 1.63 -31.81
CA SER A 6 34.52 1.12 -31.19
C SER A 6 34.43 1.68 -29.78
N ALA A 7 33.90 2.89 -29.70
CA ALA A 7 33.40 3.48 -28.47
C ALA A 7 32.16 2.69 -28.03
N LEU A 8 32.36 1.65 -27.21
CA LEU A 8 31.31 1.10 -26.36
C LEU A 8 31.07 2.10 -25.22
N VAL A 9 30.30 3.13 -25.51
CA VAL A 9 29.71 4.01 -24.53
C VAL A 9 28.51 3.30 -23.92
N GLY A 10 28.63 2.97 -22.63
CA GLY A 10 27.62 3.27 -21.63
C GLY A 10 26.26 2.58 -21.75
N CYS A 11 26.16 1.42 -21.10
CA CYS A 11 25.08 1.21 -20.13
C CYS A 11 25.77 0.85 -18.80
N GLN A 12 26.05 1.85 -17.96
CA GLN A 12 26.21 1.62 -16.52
C GLN A 12 24.81 1.30 -15.97
N GLY A 13 24.29 0.13 -16.34
CA GLY A 13 23.27 -0.53 -15.54
C GLY A 13 24.03 -1.06 -14.34
N GLU A 14 23.86 -0.42 -13.19
CA GLU A 14 24.27 -0.99 -11.92
C GLU A 14 23.72 -2.42 -11.89
N LEU A 15 24.64 -3.40 -11.92
CA LEU A 15 24.26 -4.81 -12.05
C LEU A 15 23.39 -5.16 -10.84
N LEU A 16 22.09 -5.34 -11.10
CA LEU A 16 21.15 -5.74 -10.07
C LEU A 16 21.61 -7.08 -9.47
N PRO A 17 21.51 -7.26 -8.15
CA PRO A 17 22.05 -8.41 -7.47
C PRO A 17 21.35 -9.68 -7.94
N GLN A 18 22.09 -10.54 -8.64
CA GLN A 18 21.62 -11.87 -9.04
C GLN A 18 21.78 -12.92 -7.92
N GLU A 19 22.35 -12.52 -6.79
CA GLU A 19 22.55 -13.36 -5.62
C GLU A 19 21.78 -12.82 -4.40
N ALA A 20 21.20 -13.72 -3.60
CA ALA A 20 20.38 -13.36 -2.44
C ALA A 20 21.13 -12.54 -1.38
N ASN A 21 22.38 -12.89 -1.09
CA ASN A 21 23.26 -12.13 -0.18
C ASN A 21 23.47 -10.68 -0.66
N GLY A 22 23.69 -10.47 -1.96
CA GLY A 22 23.89 -9.15 -2.56
C GLY A 22 22.62 -8.30 -2.45
N ALA A 23 21.45 -8.89 -2.73
CA ALA A 23 20.17 -8.21 -2.57
C ALA A 23 19.92 -7.77 -1.13
N TYR A 24 20.18 -8.64 -0.16
CA TYR A 24 20.10 -8.29 1.24
C TYR A 24 21.05 -7.14 1.63
N LEU A 25 22.30 -7.19 1.18
CA LEU A 25 23.28 -6.15 1.51
C LEU A 25 22.90 -4.78 0.94
N LEU A 26 22.35 -4.73 -0.27
CA LEU A 26 21.85 -3.49 -0.89
C LEU A 26 20.59 -2.98 -0.18
N PHE A 27 19.66 -3.86 0.16
CA PHE A 27 18.50 -3.53 1.00
C PHE A 27 18.93 -2.95 2.35
N ARG A 28 19.84 -3.62 3.05
CA ARG A 28 20.42 -3.16 4.32
C ARG A 28 21.10 -1.81 4.18
N GLN A 29 21.87 -1.60 3.11
CA GLN A 29 22.52 -0.33 2.83
C GLN A 29 21.47 0.78 2.66
N GLY A 30 20.38 0.51 1.94
CA GLY A 30 19.24 1.42 1.81
C GLY A 30 18.64 1.78 3.17
N LEU A 31 18.39 0.78 4.02
CA LEU A 31 17.88 1.00 5.39
C LEU A 31 18.82 1.90 6.20
N LEU A 32 20.11 1.58 6.25
CA LEU A 32 21.08 2.34 7.05
C LEU A 32 21.32 3.76 6.51
N ALA A 33 21.17 3.96 5.19
CA ALA A 33 21.28 5.27 4.56
C ALA A 33 19.99 6.11 4.66
N GLY A 34 18.88 5.54 5.13
CA GLY A 34 17.55 6.15 5.03
C GLY A 34 17.08 6.35 3.58
N ASP A 35 17.66 5.61 2.63
CA ASP A 35 17.30 5.69 1.21
C ASP A 35 16.03 4.86 0.96
N THR A 36 14.90 5.55 1.08
CA THR A 36 13.58 4.94 0.97
C THR A 36 13.32 4.36 -0.43
N ASP A 37 13.89 4.96 -1.48
CA ASP A 37 13.75 4.46 -2.86
C ASP A 37 14.51 3.15 -3.04
N ALA A 38 15.74 3.07 -2.51
CA ALA A 38 16.51 1.83 -2.51
C ALA A 38 15.80 0.72 -1.72
N VAL A 39 15.31 1.03 -0.51
CA VAL A 39 14.58 0.07 0.33
C VAL A 39 13.36 -0.47 -0.41
N TYR A 40 12.52 0.42 -0.97
CA TYR A 40 11.33 0.02 -1.72
C TYR A 40 11.68 -0.83 -2.94
N GLY A 41 12.74 -0.47 -3.67
CA GLY A 41 13.19 -1.19 -4.86
C GLY A 41 13.50 -2.67 -4.62
N PHE A 42 14.04 -2.98 -3.43
CA PHE A 42 14.40 -4.33 -3.01
C PHE A 42 13.30 -5.09 -2.25
N LEU A 43 12.13 -4.51 -2.04
CA LEU A 43 10.96 -5.26 -1.53
C LEU A 43 10.38 -6.17 -2.60
N SER A 44 9.90 -7.36 -2.23
CA SER A 44 9.23 -8.27 -3.18
C SER A 44 8.03 -7.61 -3.85
N GLU A 45 7.70 -8.05 -5.07
CA GLU A 45 6.55 -7.52 -5.81
C GLU A 45 5.24 -7.72 -5.03
N ASP A 46 5.13 -8.86 -4.36
CA ASP A 46 4.05 -9.17 -3.43
C ASP A 46 3.91 -8.17 -2.28
N THR A 47 5.01 -7.61 -1.80
CA THR A 47 5.01 -6.58 -0.75
C THR A 47 4.62 -5.22 -1.33
N LYS A 48 5.14 -4.87 -2.51
CA LYS A 48 4.78 -3.63 -3.24
C LYS A 48 3.29 -3.60 -3.57
N GLN A 49 2.73 -4.72 -4.00
CA GLN A 49 1.31 -4.86 -4.31
C GLN A 49 0.41 -4.53 -3.12
N VAL A 50 0.85 -4.81 -1.87
CA VAL A 50 0.12 -4.38 -0.68
C VAL A 50 -0.06 -2.87 -0.66
N PHE A 51 0.98 -2.09 -0.96
CA PHE A 51 0.88 -0.63 -0.98
C PHE A 51 0.04 -0.13 -2.15
N ASP A 52 0.22 -0.71 -3.34
CA ASP A 52 -0.59 -0.35 -4.52
C ASP A 52 -2.08 -0.58 -4.30
N ASP A 53 -2.44 -1.73 -3.73
CA ASP A 53 -3.83 -2.05 -3.37
C ASP A 53 -4.40 -1.02 -2.39
N ARG A 54 -3.59 -0.55 -1.44
CA ARG A 54 -4.03 0.42 -0.42
C ARG A 54 -4.20 1.82 -0.99
N VAL A 55 -3.37 2.22 -1.94
CA VAL A 55 -3.57 3.47 -2.70
C VAL A 55 -4.87 3.40 -3.49
N LYS A 56 -5.13 2.27 -4.16
CA LYS A 56 -6.40 2.06 -4.86
C LYS A 56 -7.59 2.13 -3.90
N THR A 57 -7.52 1.51 -2.73
CA THR A 57 -8.56 1.63 -1.70
C THR A 57 -8.81 3.09 -1.28
N LEU A 58 -7.76 3.89 -1.09
CA LEU A 58 -7.90 5.32 -0.78
C LEU A 58 -8.60 6.08 -1.92
N GLN A 59 -8.28 5.75 -3.18
CA GLN A 59 -8.93 6.34 -4.35
C GLN A 59 -10.41 5.97 -4.41
N ASP A 60 -10.74 4.69 -4.22
CA ASP A 60 -12.12 4.19 -4.19
C ASP A 60 -12.93 4.87 -3.07
N MET A 61 -12.38 5.00 -1.86
CA MET A 61 -13.01 5.74 -0.76
C MET A 61 -13.24 7.23 -1.12
N SER A 62 -12.30 7.87 -1.80
CA SER A 62 -12.46 9.25 -2.28
C SER A 62 -13.66 9.39 -3.20
N GLU A 63 -13.81 8.47 -4.15
CA GLU A 63 -14.94 8.43 -5.07
C GLU A 63 -16.27 8.18 -4.33
N GLN A 64 -16.28 7.23 -3.40
CA GLN A 64 -17.46 6.92 -2.58
C GLN A 64 -17.91 8.14 -1.77
N ILE A 65 -16.98 8.86 -1.13
CA ILE A 65 -17.27 10.10 -0.39
C ILE A 65 -17.94 11.13 -1.30
N VAL A 66 -17.41 11.35 -2.50
CA VAL A 66 -17.96 12.33 -3.44
C VAL A 66 -19.35 11.92 -3.94
N ARG A 67 -19.54 10.62 -4.19
CA ARG A 67 -20.76 10.09 -4.79
C ARG A 67 -21.92 9.98 -3.81
N PHE A 68 -21.65 9.57 -2.57
CA PHE A 68 -22.70 9.19 -1.62
C PHE A 68 -22.85 10.15 -0.45
N LEU A 69 -21.82 10.92 -0.07
CA LEU A 69 -21.93 11.83 1.06
C LEU A 69 -22.33 13.24 0.63
N PRO A 70 -23.21 13.93 1.40
CA PRO A 70 -23.54 15.33 1.20
C PRO A 70 -22.29 16.22 1.24
N GLN A 71 -22.25 17.30 0.45
CA GLN A 71 -21.08 18.19 0.37
C GLN A 71 -20.60 18.73 1.72
N VAL A 72 -21.51 18.93 2.68
CA VAL A 72 -21.19 19.42 4.03
C VAL A 72 -20.34 18.43 4.83
N ASP A 73 -20.47 17.13 4.56
CA ASP A 73 -19.79 16.05 5.29
C ASP A 73 -18.51 15.58 4.59
N GLN A 74 -18.38 15.83 3.28
CA GLN A 74 -17.25 15.32 2.49
C GLN A 74 -15.88 15.73 3.03
N LYS A 75 -15.74 16.97 3.53
CA LYS A 75 -14.46 17.44 4.10
C LYS A 75 -14.08 16.65 5.35
N LEU A 76 -15.04 16.42 6.25
CA LEU A 76 -14.81 15.69 7.49
C LEU A 76 -14.51 14.22 7.19
N ALA A 77 -15.31 13.60 6.30
CA ALA A 77 -15.12 12.21 5.89
C ALA A 77 -13.72 11.98 5.29
N ARG A 78 -13.25 12.85 4.40
CA ARG A 78 -11.90 12.75 3.80
C ARG A 78 -10.78 12.79 4.83
N SER A 79 -10.95 13.57 5.91
CA SER A 79 -9.97 13.66 6.98
C SER A 79 -10.00 12.42 7.88
N GLN A 80 -11.20 11.95 8.25
CA GLN A 80 -11.37 10.77 9.08
C GLN A 80 -10.91 9.47 8.40
N THR A 81 -11.17 9.32 7.10
CA THR A 81 -10.76 8.14 6.34
C THR A 81 -9.30 8.17 5.90
N GLY A 82 -8.61 9.31 6.08
CA GLY A 82 -7.23 9.51 5.61
C GLY A 82 -7.10 9.71 4.09
N VAL A 83 -8.21 9.77 3.34
CA VAL A 83 -8.23 10.06 1.90
C VAL A 83 -7.55 11.40 1.57
N GLU A 84 -7.57 12.36 2.50
CA GLU A 84 -6.88 13.64 2.30
C GLU A 84 -5.36 13.50 2.08
N LEU A 85 -4.75 12.39 2.52
CA LEU A 85 -3.33 12.10 2.31
C LEU A 85 -2.98 12.02 0.82
N LEU A 86 -3.87 11.48 -0.02
CA LEU A 86 -3.66 11.38 -1.47
C LEU A 86 -3.28 12.74 -2.07
N LYS A 87 -4.05 13.78 -1.73
CA LYS A 87 -3.81 15.13 -2.25
C LYS A 87 -2.70 15.85 -1.48
N LYS A 88 -2.63 15.66 -0.17
CA LYS A 88 -1.66 16.37 0.69
C LYS A 88 -0.22 15.97 0.36
N HIS A 89 -0.01 14.71 -0.01
CA HIS A 89 1.31 14.14 -0.27
C HIS A 89 1.52 13.74 -1.74
N ASP A 90 0.59 14.06 -2.64
CA ASP A 90 0.63 13.69 -4.08
C ASP A 90 0.85 12.19 -4.31
N ILE A 91 0.20 11.35 -3.50
CA ILE A 91 0.34 9.88 -3.56
C ILE A 91 -0.36 9.36 -4.82
N LYS A 92 0.42 8.82 -5.75
CA LYS A 92 -0.08 8.25 -7.02
C LYS A 92 -0.03 6.73 -7.03
N ASP A 93 0.94 6.14 -6.36
CA ASP A 93 1.19 4.70 -6.33
C ASP A 93 1.68 4.21 -4.96
N GLY A 94 1.89 2.90 -4.84
CA GLY A 94 2.36 2.26 -3.62
C GLY A 94 3.74 2.73 -3.17
N ALA A 95 4.61 3.17 -4.09
CA ALA A 95 5.92 3.71 -3.74
C ALA A 95 5.78 5.05 -3.00
N ASP A 96 4.89 5.93 -3.47
CA ASP A 96 4.59 7.18 -2.78
C ASP A 96 3.98 6.92 -1.39
N LEU A 97 3.03 5.96 -1.28
CA LEU A 97 2.45 5.60 0.01
C LEU A 97 3.50 5.03 0.97
N PHE A 98 4.37 4.15 0.46
CA PHE A 98 5.49 3.61 1.22
C PHE A 98 6.37 4.74 1.75
N LYS A 99 6.75 5.73 0.93
CA LYS A 99 7.58 6.86 1.36
C LYS A 99 6.99 7.67 2.52
N ILE A 100 5.67 7.81 2.55
CA ILE A 100 4.99 8.54 3.63
C ILE A 100 4.95 7.73 4.93
N LEU A 101 4.79 6.40 4.82
CA LEU A 101 4.69 5.48 5.96
C LEU A 101 6.07 5.02 6.48
N TYR A 102 7.06 4.98 5.60
CA TYR A 102 8.45 4.70 5.89
C TYR A 102 9.07 5.93 6.53
N GLN A 103 8.70 6.16 7.79
CA GLN A 103 9.35 7.14 8.64
C GLN A 103 10.55 6.48 9.29
N ASP A 104 11.64 6.44 8.55
CA ASP A 104 12.92 6.08 9.12
C ASP A 104 13.32 7.18 10.09
N LYS A 105 13.06 6.98 11.38
CA LYS A 105 13.75 7.78 12.39
C LYS A 105 15.21 7.42 12.19
N ALA A 106 15.98 8.32 11.57
CA ALA A 106 17.37 8.14 11.19
C ALA A 106 18.03 7.11 12.11
N ILE A 107 18.20 5.89 11.61
CA ILE A 107 18.73 4.79 12.41
C ILE A 107 20.10 5.26 12.85
N GLU A 108 20.31 5.44 14.16
CA GLU A 108 21.62 5.82 14.67
C GLU A 108 22.58 4.67 14.37
N VAL A 109 23.36 4.85 13.31
CA VAL A 109 24.33 3.85 12.87
C VAL A 109 25.46 3.83 13.88
N SER A 110 25.60 2.69 14.54
CA SER A 110 26.71 2.38 15.44
C SER A 110 27.45 1.15 14.94
N ASP A 111 28.74 1.02 15.26
CA ASP A 111 29.55 -0.14 14.86
C ASP A 111 28.87 -1.48 15.23
N GLY A 112 28.20 -1.54 16.39
CA GLY A 112 27.46 -2.72 16.84
C GLY A 112 26.25 -3.05 15.97
N LEU A 113 25.52 -2.05 15.50
CA LEU A 113 24.41 -2.23 14.57
C LEU A 113 24.89 -2.68 13.19
N GLU A 114 25.96 -2.07 12.67
CA GLU A 114 26.52 -2.45 11.39
C GLU A 114 26.98 -3.92 11.40
N VAL A 115 27.70 -4.31 12.45
CA VAL A 115 28.15 -5.70 12.61
C VAL A 115 26.94 -6.64 12.79
N GLY A 116 25.99 -6.29 13.65
CA GLY A 116 24.81 -7.11 13.95
C GLY A 116 23.92 -7.36 12.74
N SER A 117 23.75 -6.37 11.88
CA SER A 117 23.00 -6.46 10.62
C SER A 117 23.80 -7.11 9.48
N GLY A 118 25.08 -7.44 9.67
CA GLY A 118 25.83 -8.20 8.68
C GLY A 118 25.33 -9.65 8.58
N ILE A 119 25.49 -10.26 7.40
CA ILE A 119 25.21 -11.71 7.21
C ILE A 119 26.15 -12.52 8.09
N ARG A 120 25.61 -13.50 8.82
CA ARG A 120 26.41 -14.44 9.62
C ARG A 120 27.27 -15.30 8.70
N PHE A 121 28.59 -15.32 8.89
CA PHE A 121 29.48 -16.20 8.13
C PHE A 121 30.33 -17.09 9.05
N PRO A 122 30.48 -18.39 8.74
CA PRO A 122 29.82 -19.15 7.67
C PRO A 122 28.35 -19.52 8.01
N GLY A 123 27.51 -19.77 6.98
CA GLY A 123 26.16 -20.36 7.15
C GLY A 123 25.04 -19.39 7.52
N GLY A 124 25.09 -18.14 7.06
CA GLY A 124 24.01 -17.15 7.20
C GLY A 124 23.12 -17.03 5.97
N VAL A 125 23.23 -17.96 5.03
CA VAL A 125 22.39 -18.04 3.83
C VAL A 125 21.94 -19.48 3.66
N GLU A 126 20.62 -19.70 3.65
CA GLU A 126 20.01 -21.00 3.44
C GLU A 126 19.02 -20.89 2.27
N PHE A 127 19.11 -21.78 1.29
CA PHE A 127 18.22 -21.81 0.13
C PHE A 127 17.18 -22.92 0.26
N ASN A 128 16.03 -22.76 -0.38
CA ASN A 128 15.12 -23.88 -0.64
C ASN A 128 15.72 -24.84 -1.70
N GLU A 129 15.08 -26.00 -1.91
CA GLU A 129 15.56 -27.02 -2.86
C GLU A 129 15.65 -26.52 -4.31
N GLU A 130 14.82 -25.54 -4.67
CA GLU A 130 14.70 -25.00 -6.03
C GLU A 130 15.58 -23.77 -6.27
N GLU A 131 16.29 -23.27 -5.25
CA GLU A 131 17.07 -22.02 -5.27
C GLU A 131 16.25 -20.79 -5.69
N THR A 132 14.95 -20.81 -5.40
CA THR A 132 14.00 -19.70 -5.67
C THR A 132 13.67 -18.89 -4.41
N GLU A 133 13.99 -19.41 -3.24
CA GLU A 133 13.82 -18.74 -1.95
C GLU A 133 15.09 -18.86 -1.12
N ALA A 134 15.36 -17.84 -0.31
CA ALA A 134 16.51 -17.80 0.58
C ALA A 134 16.14 -17.20 1.93
N VAL A 135 16.75 -17.71 3.00
CA VAL A 135 16.73 -17.12 4.33
C VAL A 135 18.12 -16.60 4.64
N ILE A 136 18.20 -15.29 4.88
CA ILE A 136 19.41 -14.62 5.35
C ILE A 136 19.34 -14.49 6.87
N VAL A 137 20.35 -15.03 7.56
CA VAL A 137 20.49 -14.92 9.02
C VAL A 137 21.63 -13.95 9.34
N THR A 138 21.31 -12.90 10.11
CA THR A 138 22.29 -11.89 10.52
C THR A 138 23.08 -12.32 11.76
N TRP A 139 24.15 -11.58 12.11
CA TRP A 139 24.87 -11.77 13.38
C TRP A 139 24.01 -11.49 14.61
N ALA A 140 22.99 -10.65 14.48
CA ALA A 140 21.98 -10.40 15.51
C ALA A 140 20.93 -11.55 15.62
N ASN A 141 21.01 -12.55 14.75
CA ASN A 141 20.02 -13.63 14.57
C ASN A 141 18.66 -13.18 14.01
N ASP A 142 18.62 -12.02 13.36
CA ASP A 142 17.45 -11.63 12.57
C ASP A 142 17.38 -12.49 11.30
N GLN A 143 16.17 -12.81 10.86
CA GLN A 143 15.92 -13.61 9.67
C GLN A 143 15.20 -12.79 8.61
N PHE A 144 15.78 -12.72 7.42
CA PHE A 144 15.20 -12.07 6.27
C PHE A 144 14.91 -13.11 5.20
N HIS A 145 13.63 -13.25 4.87
CA HIS A 145 13.19 -14.08 3.75
C HIS A 145 13.31 -13.28 2.46
N LEU A 146 13.97 -13.89 1.47
CA LEU A 146 14.12 -13.36 0.12
C LEU A 146 13.53 -14.36 -0.89
N VAL A 147 13.02 -13.82 -1.98
CA VAL A 147 12.46 -14.57 -3.11
C VAL A 147 13.14 -14.13 -4.40
N LEU A 148 13.38 -15.08 -5.31
CA LEU A 148 13.82 -14.83 -6.67
C LEU A 148 12.59 -14.58 -7.55
N GLU A 149 12.45 -13.36 -8.05
CA GLU A 149 11.32 -12.94 -8.87
C GLU A 149 11.52 -13.33 -10.35
N GLU A 150 10.46 -13.23 -11.16
CA GLU A 150 10.49 -13.64 -12.58
C GLU A 150 11.53 -12.88 -13.44
N ASP A 151 11.91 -11.68 -13.01
CA ASP A 151 12.93 -10.86 -13.66
C ASP A 151 14.37 -11.25 -13.26
N GLY A 152 14.52 -12.30 -12.44
CA GLY A 152 15.81 -12.83 -12.01
C GLY A 152 16.47 -12.02 -10.89
N ILE A 153 15.72 -11.16 -10.20
CA ILE A 153 16.22 -10.34 -9.11
C ILE A 153 15.73 -10.88 -7.77
N TRP A 154 16.64 -11.02 -6.82
CA TRP A 154 16.32 -11.37 -5.45
C TRP A 154 15.74 -10.17 -4.70
N ARG A 155 14.61 -10.37 -4.01
CA ARG A 155 13.92 -9.31 -3.27
C ARG A 155 13.47 -9.78 -1.89
N VAL A 156 13.38 -8.86 -0.93
CA VAL A 156 13.02 -9.11 0.46
C VAL A 156 11.50 -9.26 0.60
N ALA A 157 11.04 -10.45 1.00
CA ALA A 157 9.64 -10.78 1.20
C ALA A 157 9.18 -10.69 2.67
N SER A 158 10.12 -10.73 3.62
CA SER A 158 9.84 -10.67 5.07
C SER A 158 9.13 -9.39 5.55
N TRP A 159 9.02 -8.36 4.71
CA TRP A 159 8.36 -7.09 5.02
C TRP A 159 6.86 -7.05 4.70
N LYS A 160 6.32 -8.11 4.07
CA LYS A 160 4.91 -8.15 3.65
C LYS A 160 3.92 -7.96 4.80
N ASP A 161 4.19 -8.59 5.94
CA ASP A 161 3.29 -8.51 7.10
C ASP A 161 3.39 -7.14 7.80
N ASP A 162 4.58 -6.57 7.91
CA ASP A 162 4.76 -5.20 8.41
C ASP A 162 4.05 -4.17 7.50
N ALA A 163 4.13 -4.34 6.17
CA ALA A 163 3.40 -3.53 5.21
C ALA A 163 1.87 -3.62 5.41
N ARG A 164 1.35 -4.83 5.67
CA ARG A 164 -0.08 -5.05 5.97
C ARG A 164 -0.49 -4.35 7.26
N ASP A 165 0.29 -4.50 8.33
CA ASP A 165 0.00 -3.91 9.63
C ASP A 165 0.02 -2.38 9.58
N LYS A 166 1.05 -1.79 8.95
CA LYS A 166 1.17 -0.33 8.78
C LYS A 166 0.04 0.28 7.94
N THR A 167 -0.59 -0.51 7.07
CA THR A 167 -1.68 -0.06 6.19
C THR A 167 -3.07 -0.55 6.62
N ALA A 168 -3.17 -1.33 7.71
CA ALA A 168 -4.42 -1.94 8.15
C ALA A 168 -5.54 -0.92 8.44
N TRP A 169 -5.17 0.27 8.91
CA TRP A 169 -6.10 1.37 9.18
C TRP A 169 -6.88 1.81 7.93
N ILE A 170 -6.32 1.68 6.72
CA ILE A 170 -6.99 2.05 5.47
C ILE A 170 -8.21 1.15 5.23
N LEU A 171 -8.05 -0.15 5.43
CA LEU A 171 -9.15 -1.11 5.28
C LEU A 171 -10.22 -0.91 6.35
N SER A 172 -9.82 -0.68 7.60
CA SER A 172 -10.78 -0.40 8.68
C SER A 172 -11.60 0.88 8.41
N ASN A 173 -10.97 1.90 7.82
CA ASN A 173 -11.64 3.12 7.41
C ASN A 173 -12.58 2.90 6.22
N GLN A 174 -12.20 2.05 5.26
CA GLN A 174 -13.07 1.66 4.15
C GLN A 174 -14.34 0.98 4.66
N GLU A 175 -14.22 -0.03 5.52
CA GLU A 175 -15.36 -0.73 6.09
C GLU A 175 -16.30 0.24 6.86
N SER A 176 -15.72 1.17 7.61
CA SER A 176 -16.47 2.19 8.36
C SER A 176 -17.22 3.16 7.45
N LEU A 177 -16.59 3.59 6.34
CA LEU A 177 -17.21 4.44 5.33
C LEU A 177 -18.35 3.71 4.63
N GLU A 178 -18.13 2.47 4.19
CA GLU A 178 -19.13 1.65 3.50
C GLU A 178 -20.37 1.45 4.37
N LYS A 179 -20.18 1.16 5.66
CA LYS A 179 -21.28 1.05 6.63
C LYS A 179 -22.08 2.34 6.73
N THR A 180 -21.38 3.48 6.85
CA THR A 180 -22.03 4.80 6.93
C THR A 180 -22.85 5.11 5.67
N ILE A 181 -22.31 4.79 4.49
CA ILE A 181 -23.02 4.95 3.21
C ILE A 181 -24.26 4.05 3.16
N GLN A 182 -24.15 2.79 3.60
CA GLN A 182 -25.29 1.87 3.64
C GLN A 182 -26.39 2.35 4.58
N ASP A 183 -26.03 2.93 5.74
CA ASP A 183 -26.98 3.49 6.70
C ASP A 183 -27.72 4.69 6.09
N LEU A 184 -26.99 5.63 5.44
CA LEU A 184 -27.60 6.77 4.74
C LEU A 184 -28.57 6.34 3.64
N ILE A 185 -28.18 5.39 2.79
CA ILE A 185 -29.05 4.85 1.73
C ILE A 185 -30.31 4.20 2.32
N SER A 186 -30.17 3.52 3.46
CA SER A 186 -31.28 2.84 4.12
C SER A 186 -32.26 3.83 4.77
N GLU A 187 -31.76 4.92 5.34
CA GLU A 187 -32.58 6.01 5.89
C GLU A 187 -33.34 6.74 4.78
N GLU A 188 -32.67 7.13 3.69
CA GLU A 188 -33.31 7.80 2.55
C GLU A 188 -34.44 6.94 1.95
N LYS A 189 -34.20 5.63 1.80
CA LYS A 189 -35.24 4.69 1.35
C LYS A 189 -36.46 4.65 2.27
N LYS A 190 -36.27 4.68 3.59
CA LYS A 190 -37.37 4.71 4.56
C LYS A 190 -38.17 6.01 4.48
N GLU A 191 -37.49 7.13 4.29
CA GLU A 191 -38.14 8.43 4.11
C GLU A 191 -38.98 8.46 2.83
N ILE A 192 -38.41 8.00 1.71
CA ILE A 192 -39.12 7.91 0.43
C ILE A 192 -40.36 7.01 0.54
N ASP A 193 -40.23 5.82 1.13
CA ASP A 193 -41.36 4.89 1.33
C ASP A 193 -42.46 5.52 2.19
N THR A 194 -42.08 6.28 3.22
CA THR A 194 -43.03 7.01 4.08
C THR A 194 -43.77 8.09 3.30
N VAL A 195 -43.06 8.86 2.46
CA VAL A 195 -43.68 9.88 1.60
C VAL A 195 -44.62 9.24 0.57
N ILE A 196 -44.21 8.15 -0.08
CA ILE A 196 -45.05 7.42 -1.04
C ILE A 196 -46.33 6.92 -0.36
N LYS A 197 -46.22 6.27 0.80
CA LYS A 197 -47.38 5.80 1.58
C LYS A 197 -48.31 6.95 1.96
N TYR A 198 -47.75 8.09 2.35
CA TYR A 198 -48.54 9.28 2.67
C TYR A 198 -49.30 9.82 1.45
N LEU A 199 -48.63 9.91 0.29
CA LEU A 199 -49.24 10.38 -0.96
C LEU A 199 -50.36 9.43 -1.44
N LEU A 200 -50.13 8.12 -1.42
CA LEU A 200 -51.15 7.12 -1.76
C LEU A 200 -52.37 7.20 -0.83
N ALA A 201 -52.15 7.39 0.48
CA ALA A 201 -53.24 7.57 1.44
C ALA A 201 -54.03 8.87 1.22
N GLN A 202 -53.37 9.94 0.80
CA GLN A 202 -54.02 11.21 0.41
C GLN A 202 -54.90 11.02 -0.83
N GLU A 203 -54.43 10.31 -1.85
CA GLU A 203 -55.20 10.02 -3.06
C GLU A 203 -56.45 9.17 -2.77
N GLN A 204 -56.32 8.11 -1.97
CA GLN A 204 -57.47 7.29 -1.55
C GLN A 204 -58.52 8.11 -0.77
N LYS A 205 -58.08 9.04 0.08
CA LYS A 205 -58.98 9.96 0.79
C LYS A 205 -59.68 10.95 -0.15
N ARG A 206 -59.05 11.34 -1.26
CA ARG A 206 -59.66 12.22 -2.27
C ARG A 206 -60.66 11.43 -3.13
N ALA A 207 -60.31 10.22 -3.58
CA ALA A 207 -61.20 9.36 -4.36
C ALA A 207 -62.49 9.02 -3.59
N SER A 208 -62.37 8.64 -2.31
CA SER A 208 -63.53 8.35 -1.45
C SER A 208 -64.41 9.57 -1.10
N ARG A 209 -63.92 10.79 -1.33
CA ARG A 209 -64.70 12.04 -1.21
C ARG A 209 -65.36 12.47 -2.52
N GLY A 210 -64.83 12.05 -3.66
CA GLY A 210 -65.40 12.33 -4.98
C GLY A 210 -66.68 11.54 -5.30
N ASP A 211 -66.82 10.33 -4.74
CA ASP A 211 -67.98 9.44 -4.93
C ASP A 211 -69.24 9.81 -4.11
N LYS A 212 -69.25 10.95 -3.40
CA LYS A 212 -70.36 11.38 -2.54
C LYS A 212 -71.18 12.57 -3.07
N ASN A 213 -70.99 12.98 -4.32
CA ASN A 213 -71.82 13.97 -5.02
C ASN A 213 -72.47 13.34 -6.25
#